data_AF-A0A179F3B3-F1
#
_entry.id   AF-A0A179F3B3-F1
#
_cell.length_a   1.000
_cell.length_b   1.000
_cell.length_c   1.000
_cell.angle_alpha   90.00
_cell.angle_beta   90.00
_cell.angle_gamma   90.00
#
_symmetry.space_group_name_H-M   'P 1'
#
loop_
_entity.id
_entity.type
_entity.pdbx_description
1 polymer ?
#
loop_
_entity_poly.entity_id
_entity_poly.type
_entity_poly.pdbx_seq_one_letter_code
_entity_poly.pdbx_strand_id
1 'polypeptide(L)'
;MYPDLSASVADLVPLPHCDGPKLKPFDFQGPQEIEFLDYIDEGMHAHVFKIRILGQIYALKLFRFVYEGDWLGPEDVDPDDLEAMSLLYNYSEPFSCECRAFGRIQEAGHDELAVRCFGYVLLDEEHERAMMNQFSHLNLRFDGNIDFAGGEDLRSRFVVKDSRPPPIRGIVKEFGQGYQDLRTRDARRVLPDVIGLHQLGIVQIDVAHRQLISGKLCDFSTALTILHFATTPELNPRLTPEWISAIEFETFQFSINDYWEFDDMVRIWNAEHESKKNKISVYAFPNGSGCQIKYNLRSTPSRERVYSLVDPRLYNWRASDTSPRKRAKRVLDGKTKPSQKTRGTRGASSIARRLPLNTKPPSWYLNCNNEVAAELRRTTSFSNLLKWEVRDGLIFPLKAR
;
A
#
# COMPACT_ATOMS: atom_id res chain seq x y z
N MET A 1 10.68 -11.25 14.00
CA MET A 1 10.35 -9.82 13.78
C MET A 1 10.08 -9.60 12.30
N TYR A 2 10.76 -10.36 11.46
CA TYR A 2 10.27 -10.80 10.16
C TYR A 2 9.29 -11.99 10.28
N PRO A 3 8.47 -12.31 9.25
CA PRO A 3 7.74 -13.59 9.23
C PRO A 3 8.69 -14.78 9.10
N ASP A 4 8.56 -15.73 10.02
CA ASP A 4 9.25 -17.03 9.97
C ASP A 4 8.49 -18.00 9.04
N LEU A 5 9.20 -18.93 8.41
CA LEU A 5 8.55 -20.06 7.74
C LEU A 5 7.94 -20.98 8.81
N SER A 6 6.61 -21.06 8.87
CA SER A 6 5.93 -21.94 9.81
C SER A 6 6.13 -23.42 9.47
N ALA A 7 5.97 -24.31 10.46
CA ALA A 7 6.06 -25.75 10.25
C ALA A 7 4.92 -26.29 9.36
N SER A 8 3.80 -25.57 9.29
CA SER A 8 2.65 -25.86 8.43
C SER A 8 2.02 -24.57 7.93
N VAL A 9 1.44 -24.60 6.73
CA VAL A 9 0.61 -23.51 6.16
C VAL A 9 -0.55 -23.14 7.12
N ALA A 10 -1.04 -24.12 7.89
CA ALA A 10 -2.11 -23.91 8.87
C ALA A 10 -1.72 -22.98 10.03
N ASP A 11 -0.42 -22.82 10.28
CA ASP A 11 0.12 -21.99 11.38
C ASP A 11 0.43 -20.55 10.93
N LEU A 12 0.24 -20.23 9.64
CA LEU A 12 0.45 -18.89 9.11
C LEU A 12 -0.60 -17.91 9.65
N VAL A 13 -0.16 -16.71 10.01
CA VAL A 13 -1.00 -15.65 10.61
C VAL A 13 -1.06 -14.41 9.72
N PRO A 14 -2.12 -13.59 9.77
CA PRO A 14 -2.17 -12.38 8.96
C PRO A 14 -0.99 -11.41 9.23
N LEU A 15 -0.42 -10.84 8.16
CA LEU A 15 0.75 -9.97 8.17
C LEU A 15 0.39 -8.53 7.74
N PRO A 16 1.15 -7.50 8.17
CA PRO A 16 2.35 -7.54 9.02
C PRO A 16 2.05 -7.71 10.52
N HIS A 17 3.09 -7.85 11.36
CA HIS A 17 2.98 -8.09 12.81
C HIS A 17 2.84 -6.78 13.64
N CYS A 18 2.13 -5.78 13.12
CA CYS A 18 1.80 -4.55 13.84
C CYS A 18 0.28 -4.31 13.89
N ASP A 19 -0.15 -3.24 14.56
CA ASP A 19 -1.55 -2.87 14.61
C ASP A 19 -2.06 -2.35 13.26
N GLY A 20 -3.36 -2.56 13.01
CA GLY A 20 -4.04 -2.13 11.79
C GLY A 20 -4.29 -3.26 10.78
N PRO A 21 -4.44 -2.92 9.49
CA PRO A 21 -4.88 -3.84 8.47
C PRO A 21 -3.83 -4.90 8.18
N LYS A 22 -4.29 -6.12 7.95
CA LYS A 22 -3.43 -7.29 7.72
C LYS A 22 -3.94 -8.09 6.53
N LEU A 23 -3.00 -8.57 5.71
CA LEU A 23 -3.26 -9.52 4.65
C LEU A 23 -3.18 -10.95 5.18
N LYS A 24 -4.14 -11.79 4.81
CA LYS A 24 -4.15 -13.22 5.17
C LYS A 24 -3.18 -14.01 4.29
N PRO A 25 -2.68 -15.18 4.76
CA PRO A 25 -1.96 -16.10 3.88
C PRO A 25 -2.86 -16.57 2.74
N PHE A 26 -2.26 -16.89 1.60
CA PHE A 26 -2.93 -17.55 0.49
C PHE A 26 -3.38 -18.97 0.93
N ASP A 27 -4.60 -19.35 0.57
CA ASP A 27 -5.15 -20.66 0.90
C ASP A 27 -4.84 -21.69 -0.20
N PHE A 28 -3.84 -22.53 0.06
CA PHE A 28 -3.44 -23.62 -0.83
C PHE A 28 -4.37 -24.85 -0.78
N GLN A 29 -5.35 -24.90 0.14
CA GLN A 29 -6.21 -26.07 0.36
C GLN A 29 -5.40 -27.36 0.65
N GLY A 30 -4.19 -27.22 1.19
CA GLY A 30 -3.24 -28.32 1.37
C GLY A 30 -1.81 -27.81 1.55
N PRO A 31 -0.80 -28.65 1.28
CA PRO A 31 0.59 -28.23 1.17
C PRO A 31 0.76 -27.11 0.14
N GLN A 32 1.81 -26.31 0.31
CA GLN A 32 2.18 -25.31 -0.67
C GLN A 32 2.63 -26.01 -1.95
N GLU A 33 1.98 -25.65 -3.06
CA GLU A 33 2.26 -26.21 -4.40
C GLU A 33 2.16 -25.06 -5.41
N ILE A 34 3.29 -24.65 -5.96
CA ILE A 34 3.40 -23.54 -6.91
C ILE A 34 4.11 -24.00 -8.17
N GLU A 35 3.38 -24.00 -9.29
CA GLU A 35 3.98 -24.22 -10.61
C GLU A 35 4.37 -22.87 -11.21
N PHE A 36 5.67 -22.61 -11.36
CA PHE A 36 6.15 -21.42 -12.04
C PHE A 36 6.06 -21.60 -13.56
N LEU A 37 5.36 -20.69 -14.22
CA LEU A 37 5.11 -20.79 -15.67
C LEU A 37 6.00 -19.86 -16.49
N ASP A 38 6.12 -18.60 -16.05
CA ASP A 38 6.84 -17.58 -16.79
C ASP A 38 7.34 -16.47 -15.87
N TYR A 39 8.40 -15.79 -16.29
CA TYR A 39 8.85 -14.54 -15.70
C TYR A 39 8.19 -13.38 -16.43
N ILE A 40 7.54 -12.48 -15.68
CA ILE A 40 6.73 -11.40 -16.27
C ILE A 40 7.47 -10.08 -16.28
N ASP A 41 8.00 -9.67 -15.12
CA ASP A 41 8.63 -8.36 -14.98
C ASP A 41 9.49 -8.27 -13.71
N GLU A 42 10.29 -7.20 -13.61
CA GLU A 42 10.88 -6.73 -12.37
C GLU A 42 10.56 -5.26 -12.11
N GLY A 43 10.49 -4.92 -10.83
CA GLY A 43 10.51 -3.55 -10.37
C GLY A 43 11.57 -3.36 -9.28
N MET A 44 11.65 -2.12 -8.80
CA MET A 44 12.56 -1.71 -7.72
C MET A 44 12.50 -2.66 -6.51
N HIS A 45 11.29 -3.09 -6.11
CA HIS A 45 11.07 -3.87 -4.89
C HIS A 45 10.86 -5.38 -5.10
N ALA A 46 10.72 -5.87 -6.33
CA ALA A 46 10.25 -7.23 -6.55
C ALA A 46 10.52 -7.80 -7.96
N HIS A 47 10.45 -9.12 -8.05
CA HIS A 47 10.26 -9.87 -9.28
C HIS A 47 8.81 -10.34 -9.40
N VAL A 48 8.25 -10.39 -10.61
CA VAL A 48 6.87 -10.83 -10.86
C VAL A 48 6.87 -12.06 -11.77
N PHE A 49 6.20 -13.11 -11.31
CA PHE A 49 6.08 -14.37 -12.02
C PHE A 49 4.61 -14.66 -12.36
N LYS A 50 4.40 -15.31 -13.50
CA LYS A 50 3.14 -15.99 -13.79
C LYS A 50 3.24 -17.40 -13.24
N ILE A 51 2.26 -17.77 -12.42
CA ILE A 51 2.24 -19.05 -11.72
C ILE A 51 0.90 -19.75 -11.91
N ARG A 52 0.87 -21.04 -11.59
CA ARG A 52 -0.36 -21.82 -11.44
C ARG A 52 -0.42 -22.42 -10.03
N ILE A 53 -1.55 -22.21 -9.36
CA ILE A 53 -1.87 -22.83 -8.08
C ILE A 53 -3.30 -23.40 -8.20
N LEU A 54 -3.51 -24.66 -7.81
CA LEU A 54 -4.81 -25.34 -7.89
C LEU A 54 -5.48 -25.22 -9.28
N GLY A 55 -4.68 -25.31 -10.34
CA GLY A 55 -5.15 -25.21 -11.74
C GLY A 55 -5.50 -23.79 -12.21
N GLN A 56 -5.39 -22.76 -11.37
CA GLN A 56 -5.69 -21.37 -11.70
C GLN A 56 -4.42 -20.55 -11.90
N ILE A 57 -4.47 -19.58 -12.83
CA ILE A 57 -3.34 -18.71 -13.18
C ILE A 57 -3.36 -17.45 -12.30
N TYR A 58 -2.19 -17.11 -11.75
CA TYR A 58 -2.00 -15.92 -10.92
C TYR A 58 -0.72 -15.17 -11.30
N ALA A 59 -0.65 -13.91 -10.85
CA ALA A 59 0.61 -13.18 -10.75
C ALA A 59 1.15 -13.32 -9.34
N LEU A 60 2.41 -13.72 -9.20
CA LEU A 60 3.13 -13.81 -7.93
C LEU A 60 4.23 -12.74 -7.93
N LYS A 61 4.06 -11.71 -7.09
CA LYS A 61 5.10 -10.70 -6.85
C LYS A 61 5.95 -11.17 -5.68
N LEU A 62 7.22 -11.51 -5.92
CA LEU A 62 8.21 -11.91 -4.93
C LEU A 62 9.11 -10.72 -4.58
N PHE A 63 9.14 -10.33 -3.31
CA PHE A 63 9.80 -9.10 -2.85
C PHE A 63 11.28 -9.32 -2.60
N ARG A 64 12.07 -8.32 -2.97
CA ARG A 64 13.48 -8.19 -2.65
C ARG A 64 13.65 -7.82 -1.16
N PHE A 65 14.86 -8.03 -0.66
CA PHE A 65 15.40 -7.49 0.57
C PHE A 65 16.10 -6.18 0.18
N VAL A 66 15.41 -5.05 0.29
CA VAL A 66 15.84 -3.76 -0.24
C VAL A 66 16.60 -2.93 0.81
N TYR A 67 17.28 -1.87 0.39
CA TYR A 67 18.00 -0.96 1.29
C TYR A 67 17.01 -0.13 2.11
N GLU A 68 17.45 0.36 3.27
CA GLU A 68 16.66 1.20 4.17
C GLU A 68 16.20 2.50 3.50
N GLY A 69 16.98 3.00 2.55
CA GLY A 69 16.65 4.17 1.74
C GLY A 69 15.57 3.95 0.66
N ASP A 70 15.19 2.70 0.37
CA ASP A 70 14.17 2.36 -0.63
C ASP A 70 12.74 2.48 -0.07
N TRP A 71 12.60 2.81 1.21
CA TRP A 71 11.32 2.98 1.87
C TRP A 71 11.35 4.15 2.84
N LEU A 72 10.21 4.48 3.48
CA LEU A 72 10.14 5.52 4.51
C LEU A 72 10.80 5.00 5.80
N GLY A 73 12.12 4.79 5.72
CA GLY A 73 12.97 4.26 6.75
C GLY A 73 13.57 5.37 7.62
N PRO A 74 14.36 4.97 8.62
CA PRO A 74 15.11 5.91 9.43
C PRO A 74 16.36 6.39 8.67
N GLU A 75 16.76 7.65 8.85
CA GLU A 75 18.01 8.14 8.24
C GLU A 75 19.24 7.95 9.15
N ASP A 76 19.04 8.06 10.47
CA ASP A 76 20.12 8.01 11.47
C ASP A 76 20.05 6.77 12.36
N VAL A 77 19.36 5.71 11.94
CA VAL A 77 19.39 4.42 12.66
C VAL A 77 20.48 3.57 12.07
N ASP A 78 21.33 3.03 12.95
CA ASP A 78 22.29 1.99 12.61
C ASP A 78 21.50 0.83 11.97
N PRO A 79 21.74 0.46 10.70
CA PRO A 79 21.03 -0.66 10.07
C PRO A 79 21.22 -1.98 10.83
N ASP A 80 22.24 -2.08 11.69
CA ASP A 80 22.47 -3.22 12.58
C ASP A 80 21.64 -3.16 13.88
N ASP A 81 20.95 -2.05 14.19
CA ASP A 81 19.93 -1.98 15.25
C ASP A 81 18.61 -2.61 14.78
N LEU A 82 18.61 -3.95 14.81
CA LEU A 82 17.52 -4.76 14.29
C LEU A 82 16.19 -4.55 15.04
N GLU A 83 16.25 -4.12 16.31
CA GLU A 83 15.05 -3.80 17.10
C GLU A 83 14.40 -2.50 16.59
N ALA A 84 15.21 -1.45 16.40
CA ALA A 84 14.75 -0.18 15.83
C ALA A 84 14.23 -0.37 14.40
N MET A 85 14.99 -1.07 13.55
CA MET A 85 14.61 -1.34 12.16
C MET A 85 13.28 -2.09 12.07
N SER A 86 13.04 -3.02 12.98
CA SER A 86 11.81 -3.80 12.98
C SER A 86 10.54 -3.02 13.37
N LEU A 87 10.69 -1.93 14.12
CA LEU A 87 9.56 -1.03 14.41
C LEU A 87 9.07 -0.33 13.14
N LEU A 88 9.97 -0.01 12.21
CA LEU A 88 9.66 0.66 10.95
C LEU A 88 9.28 -0.34 9.84
N TYR A 89 9.94 -1.51 9.81
CA TYR A 89 9.69 -2.60 8.86
C TYR A 89 8.21 -2.92 8.68
N ASN A 90 7.48 -3.08 9.79
CA ASN A 90 6.09 -3.50 9.76
C ASN A 90 5.13 -2.45 9.15
N TYR A 91 5.59 -1.20 8.98
CA TYR A 91 4.78 -0.11 8.43
C TYR A 91 5.22 0.30 7.04
N SER A 92 6.53 0.31 6.78
CA SER A 92 7.08 1.01 5.63
C SER A 92 7.91 0.14 4.70
N GLU A 93 8.33 -1.07 5.10
CA GLU A 93 9.04 -1.95 4.17
C GLU A 93 8.08 -2.42 3.04
N PRO A 94 8.56 -2.54 1.78
CA PRO A 94 7.70 -2.74 0.62
C PRO A 94 6.66 -3.86 0.69
N PHE A 95 7.01 -5.03 1.22
CA PHE A 95 6.07 -6.13 1.39
C PHE A 95 5.03 -5.80 2.48
N SER A 96 5.45 -5.17 3.57
CA SER A 96 4.55 -4.73 4.65
C SER A 96 3.57 -3.65 4.16
N CYS A 97 4.03 -2.65 3.41
CA CYS A 97 3.18 -1.63 2.77
C CYS A 97 2.06 -2.28 1.97
N GLU A 98 2.44 -3.20 1.08
CA GLU A 98 1.50 -3.83 0.17
C GLU A 98 0.52 -4.77 0.89
N CYS A 99 0.98 -5.50 1.91
CA CYS A 99 0.12 -6.28 2.79
C CYS A 99 -0.92 -5.40 3.51
N ARG A 100 -0.51 -4.23 4.03
CA ARG A 100 -1.40 -3.32 4.74
C ARG A 100 -2.45 -2.70 3.81
N ALA A 101 -2.04 -2.29 2.61
CA ALA A 101 -2.95 -1.73 1.61
C ALA A 101 -4.02 -2.75 1.19
N PHE A 102 -3.63 -3.94 0.75
CA PHE A 102 -4.58 -4.99 0.37
C PHE A 102 -5.40 -5.50 1.56
N GLY A 103 -4.79 -5.61 2.74
CA GLY A 103 -5.49 -5.94 3.98
C GLY A 103 -6.62 -4.95 4.26
N ARG A 104 -6.38 -3.64 4.09
CA ARG A 104 -7.39 -2.59 4.28
C ARG A 104 -8.49 -2.66 3.23
N ILE A 105 -8.14 -2.87 1.96
CA ILE A 105 -9.11 -3.02 0.87
C ILE A 105 -10.07 -4.19 1.14
N GLN A 106 -9.53 -5.35 1.55
CA GLN A 106 -10.31 -6.54 1.89
C GLN A 106 -11.17 -6.33 3.15
N GLU A 107 -10.57 -5.75 4.22
CA GLU A 107 -11.26 -5.46 5.48
C GLU A 107 -12.47 -4.54 5.27
N ALA A 108 -12.32 -3.53 4.41
CA ALA A 108 -13.36 -2.56 4.10
C ALA A 108 -14.42 -3.09 3.09
N GLY A 109 -14.15 -4.21 2.43
CA GLY A 109 -15.03 -4.83 1.41
C GLY A 109 -15.04 -4.07 0.08
N HIS A 110 -13.85 -3.59 -0.34
CA HIS A 110 -13.66 -2.75 -1.53
C HIS A 110 -12.68 -3.34 -2.54
N ASP A 111 -12.67 -4.67 -2.68
CA ASP A 111 -11.79 -5.38 -3.63
C ASP A 111 -11.88 -4.84 -5.06
N GLU A 112 -12.96 -4.14 -5.44
CA GLU A 112 -13.07 -3.49 -6.73
C GLU A 112 -12.13 -2.29 -6.95
N LEU A 113 -11.49 -1.73 -5.92
CA LEU A 113 -10.63 -0.54 -6.05
C LEU A 113 -9.23 -0.87 -6.62
N ALA A 114 -8.83 -2.13 -6.57
CA ALA A 114 -7.51 -2.60 -7.01
C ALA A 114 -7.64 -3.95 -7.73
N VAL A 115 -6.52 -4.47 -8.24
CA VAL A 115 -6.48 -5.88 -8.67
C VAL A 115 -6.82 -6.78 -7.49
N ARG A 116 -7.47 -7.91 -7.75
CA ARG A 116 -7.80 -8.83 -6.67
C ARG A 116 -6.53 -9.42 -6.06
N CYS A 117 -6.39 -9.28 -4.74
CA CYS A 117 -5.34 -9.91 -3.95
C CYS A 117 -5.89 -11.15 -3.24
N PHE A 118 -5.17 -12.27 -3.33
CA PHE A 118 -5.61 -13.56 -2.78
C PHE A 118 -4.92 -13.92 -1.46
N GLY A 119 -3.84 -13.22 -1.13
CA GLY A 119 -3.08 -13.43 0.11
C GLY A 119 -1.59 -13.37 -0.12
N TYR A 120 -0.84 -13.42 0.97
CA TYR A 120 0.61 -13.52 0.93
C TYR A 120 1.08 -14.99 0.91
N VAL A 121 2.30 -15.22 0.46
CA VAL A 121 3.02 -16.50 0.49
C VAL A 121 4.40 -16.27 1.10
N LEU A 122 4.88 -17.24 1.87
CA LEU A 122 6.29 -17.33 2.25
C LEU A 122 6.87 -18.51 1.47
N LEU A 123 7.87 -18.27 0.63
CA LEU A 123 8.44 -19.30 -0.21
C LEU A 123 9.28 -20.23 0.65
N ASP A 124 8.98 -21.53 0.62
CA ASP A 124 9.85 -22.53 1.25
C ASP A 124 11.11 -22.79 0.43
N GLU A 125 12.08 -23.48 1.03
CA GLU A 125 13.39 -23.74 0.42
C GLU A 125 13.31 -24.61 -0.85
N GLU A 126 12.28 -25.46 -0.97
CA GLU A 126 12.10 -26.32 -2.14
C GLU A 126 11.63 -25.49 -3.34
N HIS A 127 10.58 -24.69 -3.14
CA HIS A 127 10.03 -23.80 -4.17
C HIS A 127 10.99 -22.68 -4.54
N GLU A 128 11.74 -22.12 -3.57
CA GLU A 128 12.80 -21.14 -3.84
C GLU A 128 13.85 -21.76 -4.77
N ARG A 129 14.33 -22.96 -4.45
CA ARG A 129 15.33 -23.65 -5.27
C ARG A 129 14.79 -24.02 -6.65
N ALA A 130 13.56 -24.51 -6.74
CA ALA A 130 12.92 -24.87 -7.99
C ALA A 130 12.81 -23.64 -8.92
N MET A 131 12.36 -22.51 -8.38
CA MET A 131 12.27 -21.24 -9.09
C MET A 131 13.65 -20.76 -9.55
N MET A 132 14.64 -20.72 -8.65
CA MET A 132 16.00 -20.27 -8.99
C MET A 132 16.66 -21.14 -10.07
N ASN A 133 16.41 -22.46 -10.05
CA ASN A 133 16.92 -23.37 -11.07
C ASN A 133 16.23 -23.15 -12.43
N GLN A 134 14.91 -23.07 -12.45
CA GLN A 134 14.12 -22.87 -13.68
C GLN A 134 14.47 -21.57 -14.39
N PHE A 135 14.67 -20.50 -13.63
CA PHE A 135 14.98 -19.16 -14.16
C PHE A 135 16.46 -18.78 -14.00
N SER A 136 17.35 -19.77 -13.91
CA SER A 136 18.80 -19.54 -13.73
C SER A 136 19.43 -18.64 -14.80
N HIS A 137 18.88 -18.66 -16.02
CA HIS A 137 19.30 -17.80 -17.12
C HIS A 137 19.00 -16.31 -16.92
N LEU A 138 18.10 -15.95 -16.00
CA LEU A 138 17.74 -14.57 -15.66
C LEU A 138 18.65 -13.95 -14.59
N ASN A 139 19.49 -14.74 -13.91
CA ASN A 139 20.37 -14.29 -12.82
C ASN A 139 19.60 -13.49 -11.74
N LEU A 140 18.47 -14.03 -11.27
CA LEU A 140 17.61 -13.39 -10.28
C LEU A 140 18.37 -13.03 -9.00
N ARG A 141 18.09 -11.84 -8.44
CA ARG A 141 18.74 -11.32 -7.22
C ARG A 141 17.70 -10.80 -6.26
N PHE A 142 17.63 -11.38 -5.07
CA PHE A 142 16.69 -10.94 -4.05
C PHE A 142 17.30 -9.93 -3.07
N ASP A 143 18.61 -9.86 -2.93
CA ASP A 143 19.27 -8.82 -2.15
C ASP A 143 19.47 -7.54 -2.98
N GLY A 144 19.14 -6.41 -2.40
CA GLY A 144 19.24 -5.08 -3.01
C GLY A 144 18.00 -4.69 -3.80
N ASN A 145 18.04 -3.51 -4.41
CA ASN A 145 17.05 -3.04 -5.37
C ASN A 145 17.54 -3.29 -6.81
N ILE A 146 16.78 -2.85 -7.81
CA ILE A 146 17.13 -3.04 -9.23
C ILE A 146 18.41 -2.29 -9.63
N ASP A 147 18.74 -1.18 -8.97
CA ASP A 147 19.90 -0.34 -9.29
C ASP A 147 21.20 -0.91 -8.69
N PHE A 148 21.12 -1.60 -7.55
CA PHE A 148 22.26 -2.19 -6.85
C PHE A 148 21.95 -3.59 -6.29
N ALA A 149 21.69 -4.52 -7.21
CA ALA A 149 21.32 -5.90 -6.89
C ALA A 149 22.52 -6.78 -6.50
N GLY A 150 22.42 -7.50 -5.38
CA GLY A 150 23.37 -8.52 -4.93
C GLY A 150 24.70 -7.98 -4.39
N GLY A 151 24.77 -6.68 -4.06
CA GLY A 151 25.98 -6.05 -3.53
C GLY A 151 26.26 -6.39 -2.06
N GLU A 152 25.21 -6.59 -1.26
CA GLU A 152 25.26 -6.86 0.19
C GLU A 152 24.30 -7.99 0.56
N ASP A 153 24.56 -8.71 1.65
CA ASP A 153 23.64 -9.72 2.20
C ASP A 153 22.56 -9.04 3.06
N LEU A 154 21.60 -8.40 2.38
CA LEU A 154 20.50 -7.69 3.04
C LEU A 154 19.50 -8.65 3.68
N ARG A 155 19.32 -9.85 3.12
CA ARG A 155 18.49 -10.91 3.68
C ARG A 155 18.88 -11.26 5.11
N SER A 156 20.18 -11.29 5.42
CA SER A 156 20.68 -11.58 6.78
C SER A 156 20.26 -10.55 7.85
N ARG A 157 19.90 -9.31 7.47
CA ARG A 157 19.46 -8.27 8.41
C ARG A 157 18.07 -8.52 8.99
N PHE A 158 17.30 -9.46 8.42
CA PHE A 158 15.95 -9.74 8.89
C PHE A 158 15.93 -10.84 9.96
N VAL A 159 15.54 -10.46 11.19
CA VAL A 159 15.52 -11.37 12.34
C VAL A 159 14.36 -12.36 12.29
N VAL A 160 14.72 -13.64 12.17
CA VAL A 160 13.87 -14.82 12.30
C VAL A 160 14.19 -15.61 13.57
N LYS A 161 13.25 -16.43 14.04
CA LYS A 161 13.38 -17.19 15.30
C LYS A 161 14.33 -18.37 15.21
N ASP A 162 14.51 -18.92 14.02
CA ASP A 162 15.37 -20.06 13.76
C ASP A 162 16.63 -19.63 13.00
N SER A 163 17.59 -20.55 12.89
CA SER A 163 18.85 -20.29 12.17
C SER A 163 18.69 -20.32 10.63
N ARG A 164 17.45 -20.41 10.12
CA ARG A 164 17.20 -20.51 8.68
C ARG A 164 17.23 -19.11 8.05
N PRO A 165 17.57 -18.99 6.77
CA PRO A 165 17.40 -17.73 6.06
C PRO A 165 15.94 -17.29 6.07
N PRO A 166 15.65 -15.98 6.24
CA PRO A 166 14.29 -15.45 6.12
C PRO A 166 13.66 -15.83 4.78
N PRO A 167 12.41 -16.31 4.71
CA PRO A 167 11.82 -16.77 3.45
C PRO A 167 11.64 -15.60 2.47
N ILE A 168 11.75 -15.87 1.16
CA ILE A 168 11.32 -14.89 0.15
C ILE A 168 9.80 -14.73 0.28
N ARG A 169 9.35 -13.48 0.43
CA ARG A 169 7.93 -13.17 0.63
C ARG A 169 7.28 -12.86 -0.71
N GLY A 170 6.05 -13.32 -0.87
CA GLY A 170 5.27 -13.11 -2.07
C GLY A 170 3.85 -12.64 -1.79
N ILE A 171 3.24 -11.99 -2.78
CA ILE A 171 1.79 -11.72 -2.79
C ILE A 171 1.20 -12.28 -4.07
N VAL A 172 0.14 -13.09 -3.92
CA VAL A 172 -0.60 -13.68 -5.02
C VAL A 172 -1.74 -12.76 -5.42
N LYS A 173 -1.75 -12.37 -6.70
CA LYS A 173 -2.69 -11.42 -7.29
C LYS A 173 -3.35 -11.99 -8.52
N GLU A 174 -4.44 -11.36 -8.92
CA GLU A 174 -5.09 -11.60 -10.21
C GLU A 174 -4.08 -11.40 -11.34
N PHE A 175 -3.95 -12.41 -12.19
CA PHE A 175 -3.20 -12.28 -13.43
C PHE A 175 -4.06 -11.56 -14.47
N GLY A 176 -3.52 -10.50 -15.05
CA GLY A 176 -4.22 -9.73 -16.08
C GLY A 176 -3.25 -9.13 -17.07
N GLN A 177 -3.79 -8.51 -18.11
CA GLN A 177 -3.00 -7.80 -19.10
C GLN A 177 -2.78 -6.36 -18.65
N GLY A 178 -1.55 -5.87 -18.82
CA GLY A 178 -1.25 -4.45 -18.70
C GLY A 178 -2.07 -3.61 -19.68
N TYR A 179 -2.33 -2.37 -19.32
CA TYR A 179 -3.05 -1.45 -20.18
C TYR A 179 -2.21 -1.10 -21.42
N GLN A 180 -2.69 -1.43 -22.62
CA GLN A 180 -1.98 -1.13 -23.88
C GLN A 180 -2.45 0.16 -24.55
N ASP A 181 -3.67 0.60 -24.24
CA ASP A 181 -4.26 1.81 -24.81
C ASP A 181 -5.12 2.52 -23.75
N LEU A 182 -4.50 3.37 -22.95
CA LEU A 182 -5.20 4.20 -21.97
C LEU A 182 -6.10 5.21 -22.70
N ARG A 183 -7.40 5.18 -22.41
CA ARG A 183 -8.38 6.13 -22.96
C ARG A 183 -9.00 6.98 -21.87
N THR A 184 -9.65 8.05 -22.27
CA THR A 184 -10.42 8.95 -21.39
C THR A 184 -11.41 8.21 -20.49
N ARG A 185 -12.06 7.15 -20.99
CA ARG A 185 -13.02 6.37 -20.18
C ARG A 185 -12.35 5.59 -19.05
N ASP A 186 -11.09 5.24 -19.24
CA ASP A 186 -10.30 4.43 -18.32
C ASP A 186 -9.73 5.35 -17.23
N ALA A 187 -9.19 6.52 -17.62
CA ALA A 187 -8.83 7.60 -16.68
C ALA A 187 -10.02 8.05 -15.81
N ARG A 188 -11.24 8.13 -16.37
CA ARG A 188 -12.48 8.42 -15.60
C ARG A 188 -12.85 7.35 -14.58
N ARG A 189 -12.31 6.15 -14.67
CA ARG A 189 -12.50 5.07 -13.70
C ARG A 189 -11.39 5.06 -12.65
N VAL A 190 -10.15 5.26 -13.08
CA VAL A 190 -8.98 5.27 -12.20
C VAL A 190 -9.06 6.41 -11.17
N LEU A 191 -9.43 7.64 -11.56
CA LEU A 191 -9.47 8.75 -10.59
C LEU A 191 -10.45 8.51 -9.42
N PRO A 192 -11.71 8.05 -9.65
CA PRO A 192 -12.57 7.60 -8.56
C PRO A 192 -11.99 6.47 -7.70
N ASP A 193 -11.22 5.55 -8.29
CA ASP A 193 -10.56 4.48 -7.53
C ASP A 193 -9.47 5.04 -6.60
N VAL A 194 -8.66 6.00 -7.06
CA VAL A 194 -7.68 6.75 -6.23
C VAL A 194 -8.37 7.46 -5.07
N ILE A 195 -9.46 8.18 -5.35
CA ILE A 195 -10.28 8.86 -4.33
C ILE A 195 -10.85 7.84 -3.32
N GLY A 196 -11.26 6.66 -3.81
CA GLY A 196 -11.75 5.57 -2.97
C GLY A 196 -10.67 5.04 -2.02
N LEU A 197 -9.45 4.83 -2.51
CA LEU A 197 -8.31 4.38 -1.72
C LEU A 197 -7.95 5.40 -0.62
N HIS A 198 -7.96 6.69 -0.94
CA HIS A 198 -7.72 7.74 0.07
C HIS A 198 -8.79 7.76 1.16
N GLN A 199 -10.05 7.52 0.79
CA GLN A 199 -11.14 7.40 1.78
C GLN A 199 -10.98 6.17 2.68
N LEU A 200 -10.22 5.16 2.26
CA LEU A 200 -9.82 4.01 3.10
C LEU A 200 -8.55 4.26 3.93
N GLY A 201 -7.97 5.46 3.84
CA GLY A 201 -6.74 5.85 4.53
C GLY A 201 -5.48 5.28 3.88
N ILE A 202 -5.50 5.02 2.56
CA ILE A 202 -4.36 4.54 1.77
C ILE A 202 -3.91 5.67 0.84
N VAL A 203 -2.65 6.07 0.92
CA VAL A 203 -2.02 7.12 0.08
C VAL A 203 -0.64 6.68 -0.40
N GLN A 204 0.00 7.45 -1.28
CA GLN A 204 1.33 7.16 -1.87
C GLN A 204 1.30 5.87 -2.71
N ILE A 205 0.31 5.78 -3.60
CA ILE A 205 -0.08 4.55 -4.29
C ILE A 205 0.57 4.36 -5.67
N ASP A 206 1.64 5.11 -5.96
CA ASP A 206 2.42 5.10 -7.22
C ASP A 206 1.51 5.15 -8.46
N VAL A 207 0.75 6.23 -8.61
CA VAL A 207 -0.25 6.33 -9.69
C VAL A 207 0.46 6.47 -11.03
N ALA A 208 0.60 5.37 -11.75
CA ALA A 208 1.20 5.36 -13.08
C ALA A 208 0.52 4.37 -14.03
N HIS A 209 0.62 4.63 -15.32
CA HIS A 209 0.06 3.78 -16.37
C HIS A 209 0.57 2.33 -16.29
N ARG A 210 1.88 2.16 -15.98
CA ARG A 210 2.52 0.85 -15.80
C ARG A 210 1.92 0.03 -14.66
N GLN A 211 1.28 0.69 -13.69
CA GLN A 211 0.66 0.04 -12.53
C GLN A 211 -0.81 -0.35 -12.77
N LEU A 212 -1.31 -0.21 -14.01
CA LEU A 212 -2.68 -0.56 -14.37
C LEU A 212 -2.76 -1.94 -15.03
N ILE A 213 -3.34 -2.90 -14.32
CA ILE A 213 -3.68 -4.23 -14.83
C ILE A 213 -5.19 -4.33 -14.96
N SER A 214 -5.68 -4.62 -16.17
CA SER A 214 -7.13 -4.65 -16.47
C SER A 214 -7.88 -3.36 -16.05
N GLY A 215 -7.17 -2.23 -15.96
CA GLY A 215 -7.72 -0.92 -15.56
C GLY A 215 -7.81 -0.70 -14.05
N LYS A 216 -7.09 -1.49 -13.25
CA LYS A 216 -7.01 -1.38 -11.80
C LYS A 216 -5.56 -1.25 -11.34
N LEU A 217 -5.35 -0.49 -10.26
CA LEU A 217 -4.04 -0.36 -9.62
C LEU A 217 -3.60 -1.71 -9.04
N CYS A 218 -2.33 -2.06 -9.26
CA CYS A 218 -1.80 -3.36 -8.87
C CYS A 218 -0.63 -3.34 -7.89
N ASP A 219 0.02 -2.21 -7.68
CA ASP A 219 1.22 -2.10 -6.85
C ASP A 219 1.00 -1.11 -5.71
N PHE A 220 1.22 -1.57 -4.48
CA PHE A 220 1.13 -0.76 -3.27
C PHE A 220 2.39 -0.87 -2.40
N SER A 221 3.53 -1.18 -3.02
CA SER A 221 4.80 -1.36 -2.29
C SER A 221 5.36 -0.09 -1.66
N THR A 222 4.87 1.09 -2.05
CA THR A 222 5.19 2.39 -1.41
C THR A 222 4.04 2.97 -0.60
N ALA A 223 2.89 2.28 -0.53
CA ALA A 223 1.67 2.85 -0.01
C ALA A 223 1.71 3.00 1.52
N LEU A 224 1.29 4.16 2.00
CA LEU A 224 1.08 4.42 3.43
C LEU A 224 -0.38 4.14 3.78
N THR A 225 -0.59 3.22 4.71
CA THR A 225 -1.93 2.82 5.17
C THR A 225 -2.14 3.13 6.65
N ILE A 226 -3.10 4.00 6.95
CA ILE A 226 -3.49 4.35 8.33
C ILE A 226 -3.97 3.08 9.06
N LEU A 227 -3.43 2.71 10.22
CA LEU A 227 -2.59 3.45 11.17
C LEU A 227 -1.08 3.42 10.81
N HIS A 228 -0.42 4.55 10.55
CA HIS A 228 1.01 4.60 10.16
C HIS A 228 1.75 5.73 10.89
N PHE A 229 3.02 5.54 11.30
CA PHE A 229 3.75 6.56 12.10
C PHE A 229 3.86 7.91 11.38
N ALA A 230 4.04 7.88 10.06
CA ALA A 230 4.10 9.06 9.21
C ALA A 230 2.75 9.76 8.93
N THR A 231 1.63 9.20 9.38
CA THR A 231 0.29 9.78 9.13
C THR A 231 -0.59 9.83 10.36
N THR A 232 -0.18 9.19 11.46
CA THR A 232 -0.99 9.03 12.67
C THR A 232 -0.19 9.37 13.92
N PRO A 233 -0.11 10.65 14.28
CA PRO A 233 0.67 11.13 15.43
C PRO A 233 0.28 10.48 16.77
N GLU A 234 -0.95 9.96 16.89
CA GLU A 234 -1.44 9.27 18.08
C GLU A 234 -0.66 8.00 18.43
N LEU A 235 0.13 7.47 17.50
CA LEU A 235 1.05 6.36 17.76
C LEU A 235 2.20 6.73 18.70
N ASN A 236 2.57 8.01 18.77
CA ASN A 236 3.63 8.48 19.64
C ASN A 236 3.10 9.58 20.58
N PRO A 237 2.79 9.25 21.84
CA PRO A 237 2.24 10.20 22.80
C PRO A 237 3.25 11.26 23.26
N ARG A 238 4.52 11.14 22.86
CA ARG A 238 5.59 12.09 23.21
C ARG A 238 5.81 13.15 22.13
N LEU A 239 4.98 13.18 21.08
CA LEU A 239 5.12 14.18 20.03
C LEU A 239 4.72 15.58 20.52
N THR A 240 5.54 16.58 20.18
CA THR A 240 5.22 18.00 20.40
C THR A 240 4.20 18.49 19.37
N PRO A 241 3.49 19.60 19.65
CA PRO A 241 2.59 20.21 18.67
C PRO A 241 3.27 20.53 17.33
N GLU A 242 4.53 20.95 17.34
CA GLU A 242 5.29 21.25 16.14
C GLU A 242 5.52 20.01 15.27
N TRP A 243 5.84 18.87 15.89
CA TRP A 243 5.98 17.60 15.17
C TRP A 243 4.64 17.12 14.63
N ILE A 244 3.56 17.25 15.40
CA ILE A 244 2.21 16.90 14.93
C ILE A 244 1.84 17.70 13.68
N SER A 245 2.09 19.03 13.69
CA SER A 245 1.85 19.88 12.53
C SER A 245 2.73 19.52 11.33
N ALA A 246 3.99 19.10 11.57
CA ALA A 246 4.89 18.67 10.50
C ALA A 246 4.41 17.36 9.85
N ILE A 247 3.98 16.39 10.65
CA ILE A 247 3.40 15.12 10.17
C ILE A 247 2.11 15.38 9.39
N GLU A 248 1.25 16.28 9.88
CA GLU A 248 0.04 16.69 9.15
C GLU A 248 0.36 17.30 7.78
N PHE A 249 1.37 18.17 7.72
CA PHE A 249 1.82 18.76 6.46
C PHE A 249 2.41 17.72 5.50
N GLU A 250 3.20 16.76 6.00
CA GLU A 250 3.72 15.68 5.17
C GLU A 250 2.62 14.74 4.68
N THR A 251 1.65 14.41 5.54
CA THR A 251 0.45 13.65 5.15
C THR A 251 -0.34 14.35 4.04
N PHE A 252 -0.42 15.68 4.11
CA PHE A 252 -1.05 16.47 3.04
C PHE A 252 -0.30 16.31 1.72
N GLN A 253 1.03 16.31 1.77
CA GLN A 253 1.87 16.15 0.59
C GLN A 253 1.76 14.74 0.00
N PHE A 254 1.75 13.68 0.82
CA PHE A 254 1.46 12.32 0.33
C PHE A 254 0.10 12.23 -0.37
N SER A 255 -0.92 12.87 0.21
CA SER A 255 -2.26 12.85 -0.37
C SER A 255 -2.37 13.66 -1.66
N ILE A 256 -1.80 14.86 -1.75
CA ILE A 256 -1.87 15.65 -2.99
C ILE A 256 -1.00 15.04 -4.11
N ASN A 257 0.09 14.36 -3.76
CA ASN A 257 1.03 13.78 -4.72
C ASN A 257 0.38 12.69 -5.60
N ASP A 258 -0.45 11.80 -5.04
CA ASP A 258 -1.16 10.78 -5.85
C ASP A 258 -2.04 11.41 -6.95
N TYR A 259 -2.60 12.60 -6.71
CA TYR A 259 -3.39 13.33 -7.70
C TYR A 259 -2.52 14.04 -8.74
N TRP A 260 -1.32 14.50 -8.35
CA TRP A 260 -0.33 14.97 -9.30
C TRP A 260 0.20 13.85 -10.19
N GLU A 261 0.50 12.69 -9.61
CA GLU A 261 0.91 11.49 -10.35
C GLU A 261 -0.18 11.03 -11.33
N PHE A 262 -1.46 11.11 -10.94
CA PHE A 262 -2.57 10.89 -11.87
C PHE A 262 -2.55 11.86 -13.06
N ASP A 263 -2.39 13.16 -12.80
CA ASP A 263 -2.32 14.18 -13.86
C ASP A 263 -1.08 13.96 -14.75
N ASP A 264 0.05 13.57 -14.16
CA ASP A 264 1.30 13.28 -14.85
C ASP A 264 1.20 12.00 -15.69
N MET A 265 0.54 10.95 -15.20
CA MET A 265 0.21 9.76 -15.99
C MET A 265 -0.55 10.14 -17.27
N VAL A 266 -1.56 11.01 -17.15
CA VAL A 266 -2.34 11.51 -18.29
C VAL A 266 -1.49 12.35 -19.24
N ARG A 267 -0.66 13.24 -18.70
CA ARG A 267 0.26 14.10 -19.45
C ARG A 267 1.29 13.30 -20.24
N ILE A 268 1.99 12.37 -19.58
CA ILE A 268 3.02 11.51 -20.17
C ILE A 268 2.40 10.67 -21.28
N TRP A 269 1.28 10.01 -21.01
CA TRP A 269 0.58 9.22 -22.02
C TRP A 269 0.22 10.03 -23.28
N ASN A 270 -0.34 11.22 -23.10
CA ASN A 270 -0.71 12.10 -24.20
C ASN A 270 0.50 12.61 -25.00
N ALA A 271 1.66 12.78 -24.37
CA ALA A 271 2.90 13.20 -25.02
C ALA A 271 3.49 12.05 -25.86
N GLU A 272 3.56 10.84 -25.29
CA GLU A 272 4.05 9.63 -25.97
C GLU A 272 3.15 9.23 -27.16
N HIS A 273 1.88 9.61 -27.12
CA HIS A 273 0.88 9.29 -28.13
C HIS A 273 0.36 10.53 -28.87
N GLU A 274 1.20 11.53 -29.10
CA GLU A 274 0.78 12.81 -29.70
C GLU A 274 0.06 12.66 -31.06
N SER A 275 0.42 11.63 -31.85
CA SER A 275 -0.21 11.33 -33.14
C SER A 275 -1.67 10.83 -33.03
N LYS A 276 -2.12 10.40 -31.85
CA LYS A 276 -3.50 9.96 -31.63
C LYS A 276 -4.43 11.17 -31.55
N LYS A 277 -5.50 11.15 -32.35
CA LYS A 277 -6.51 12.23 -32.39
C LYS A 277 -7.24 12.45 -31.06
N ASN A 278 -7.35 11.41 -30.22
CA ASN A 278 -8.15 11.43 -29.00
C ASN A 278 -7.26 11.54 -27.75
N LYS A 279 -6.79 12.75 -27.45
CA LYS A 279 -6.05 13.03 -26.21
C LYS A 279 -6.96 12.83 -24.98
N ILE A 280 -6.41 12.28 -23.91
CA ILE A 280 -7.08 12.16 -22.62
C ILE A 280 -7.24 13.56 -22.01
N SER A 281 -8.43 13.87 -21.54
CA SER A 281 -8.81 15.20 -21.02
C SER A 281 -9.34 15.17 -19.58
N VAL A 282 -9.00 14.13 -18.83
CA VAL A 282 -9.42 13.92 -17.44
C VAL A 282 -8.23 14.24 -16.56
N TYR A 283 -8.40 15.19 -15.66
CA TYR A 283 -7.38 15.63 -14.71
C TYR A 283 -8.01 15.71 -13.32
N ALA A 284 -7.25 15.38 -12.28
CA ALA A 284 -7.61 15.57 -10.89
C ALA A 284 -7.74 17.06 -10.57
N PHE A 285 -6.81 17.89 -11.08
CA PHE A 285 -6.85 19.33 -10.86
C PHE A 285 -7.15 20.14 -12.15
N PRO A 286 -8.01 21.18 -12.06
CA PRO A 286 -8.38 21.99 -13.23
C PRO A 286 -7.21 22.81 -13.81
N ASN A 287 -6.15 23.01 -13.03
CA ASN A 287 -4.89 23.65 -13.45
C ASN A 287 -3.70 22.68 -13.30
N GLY A 288 -3.95 21.37 -13.28
CA GLY A 288 -2.91 20.36 -13.15
C GLY A 288 -1.93 20.37 -14.33
N SER A 289 -0.76 19.76 -14.13
CA SER A 289 0.25 19.62 -15.17
C SER A 289 -0.34 18.97 -16.43
N GLY A 290 -0.11 19.56 -17.60
CA GLY A 290 -0.66 19.07 -18.87
C GLY A 290 -2.13 19.43 -19.16
N CYS A 291 -2.88 19.97 -18.18
CA CYS A 291 -4.26 20.38 -18.38
C CYS A 291 -4.36 21.62 -19.29
N GLN A 292 -5.03 21.47 -20.43
CA GLN A 292 -5.20 22.55 -21.43
C GLN A 292 -6.44 23.43 -21.18
N ILE A 293 -7.08 23.29 -20.02
CA ILE A 293 -8.31 24.03 -19.69
C ILE A 293 -7.95 25.49 -19.37
N LYS A 294 -7.94 26.34 -20.38
CA LYS A 294 -7.64 27.79 -20.28
C LYS A 294 -8.79 28.63 -19.69
N TYR A 295 -9.60 28.08 -18.78
CA TYR A 295 -10.67 28.85 -18.16
C TYR A 295 -10.13 29.73 -17.04
N ASN A 296 -9.75 30.95 -17.41
CA ASN A 296 -9.42 32.03 -16.47
C ASN A 296 -10.71 32.60 -15.84
N LEU A 297 -11.43 31.77 -15.08
CA LEU A 297 -12.56 32.22 -14.26
C LEU A 297 -12.01 33.05 -13.10
N ARG A 298 -12.72 34.12 -12.73
CA ARG A 298 -12.32 35.17 -11.75
C ARG A 298 -11.51 34.60 -10.57
N SER A 299 -10.38 35.25 -10.25
CA SER A 299 -9.62 34.95 -9.02
C SER A 299 -10.56 35.13 -7.83
N THR A 300 -10.72 34.06 -7.06
CA THR A 300 -11.49 34.05 -5.81
C THR A 300 -10.54 33.55 -4.72
N PRO A 301 -10.63 34.04 -3.47
CA PRO A 301 -9.79 33.57 -2.37
C PRO A 301 -9.84 32.03 -2.16
N SER A 302 -10.97 31.39 -2.53
CA SER A 302 -11.11 29.93 -2.51
C SER A 302 -10.23 29.21 -3.54
N ARG A 303 -9.86 29.85 -4.65
CA ARG A 303 -8.90 29.34 -5.65
C ARG A 303 -7.44 29.56 -5.23
N GLU A 304 -7.22 30.42 -4.24
CA GLU A 304 -5.91 30.63 -3.62
C GLU A 304 -5.63 29.67 -2.47
N ARG A 305 -6.42 28.61 -2.30
CA ARG A 305 -6.12 27.57 -1.30
C ARG A 305 -5.64 26.30 -1.99
N VAL A 306 -4.60 25.69 -1.42
CA VAL A 306 -4.12 24.37 -1.86
C VAL A 306 -4.99 23.31 -1.18
N TYR A 307 -5.38 22.28 -1.93
CA TYR A 307 -6.23 21.22 -1.42
C TYR A 307 -5.88 19.86 -2.01
N SER A 308 -6.17 18.81 -1.25
CA SER A 308 -6.29 17.43 -1.71
C SER A 308 -7.77 17.05 -1.80
N LEU A 309 -8.11 16.06 -2.64
CA LEU A 309 -9.51 15.64 -2.84
C LEU A 309 -10.09 14.91 -1.62
N VAL A 310 -9.25 14.36 -0.74
CA VAL A 310 -9.65 13.62 0.46
C VAL A 310 -8.66 13.91 1.60
N ASP A 311 -9.16 14.00 2.84
CA ASP A 311 -8.30 13.88 4.02
C ASP A 311 -8.26 12.41 4.45
N PRO A 312 -7.17 11.67 4.18
CA PRO A 312 -7.08 10.24 4.51
C PRO A 312 -7.19 9.98 6.01
N ARG A 313 -6.81 10.96 6.86
CA ARG A 313 -6.82 10.84 8.33
C ARG A 313 -8.21 10.69 8.92
N LEU A 314 -9.23 11.09 8.16
CA LEU A 314 -10.63 10.91 8.56
C LEU A 314 -11.10 9.45 8.46
N TYR A 315 -10.30 8.53 7.90
CA TYR A 315 -10.61 7.12 7.96
C TYR A 315 -10.68 6.65 9.42
N ASN A 316 -11.85 6.14 9.82
CA ASN A 316 -12.11 5.72 11.19
C ASN A 316 -11.56 4.31 11.47
N TRP A 317 -10.24 4.20 11.59
CA TRP A 317 -9.54 2.95 11.92
C TRP A 317 -9.90 2.39 13.29
N ARG A 318 -10.44 3.21 14.20
CA ARG A 318 -10.90 2.76 15.52
C ARG A 318 -12.23 2.02 15.48
N ALA A 319 -13.04 2.23 14.43
CA ALA A 319 -14.30 1.52 14.27
C ALA A 319 -14.09 0.05 13.85
N SER A 320 -13.08 -0.23 13.04
CA SER A 320 -12.74 -1.59 12.60
C SER A 320 -12.27 -2.49 13.75
N ASP A 321 -11.68 -1.89 14.79
CA ASP A 321 -11.18 -2.58 15.98
C ASP A 321 -12.31 -3.07 16.93
N THR A 322 -13.59 -2.84 16.56
CA THR A 322 -14.76 -3.24 17.36
C THR A 322 -15.37 -4.61 17.00
N SER A 323 -14.74 -5.42 16.15
CA SER A 323 -15.19 -6.80 15.86
C SER A 323 -14.43 -7.89 16.65
N PRO A 324 -14.95 -9.14 16.71
CA PRO A 324 -15.84 -9.69 17.72
C PRO A 324 -15.24 -9.97 19.13
N ARG A 325 -14.04 -9.50 19.50
CA ARG A 325 -13.49 -9.77 20.85
C ARG A 325 -14.30 -9.14 21.98
N LYS A 326 -14.94 -7.98 21.75
CA LYS A 326 -15.82 -7.33 22.74
C LYS A 326 -17.25 -7.88 22.77
N ARG A 327 -17.67 -8.66 21.76
CA ARG A 327 -19.01 -9.28 21.74
C ARG A 327 -19.07 -10.49 22.68
N ALA A 328 -17.97 -11.23 22.83
CA ALA A 328 -17.85 -12.32 23.81
C ALA A 328 -17.95 -11.82 25.27
N LYS A 329 -17.50 -10.59 25.56
CA LYS A 329 -17.57 -10.02 26.92
C LYS A 329 -18.96 -9.54 27.34
N ARG A 330 -19.85 -9.20 26.38
CA ARG A 330 -21.24 -8.80 26.66
C ARG A 330 -22.22 -9.97 26.79
N VAL A 331 -21.81 -11.18 26.45
CA VAL A 331 -22.65 -12.39 26.63
C VAL A 331 -22.42 -13.03 28.01
N LEU A 332 -21.32 -12.70 28.72
CA LEU A 332 -21.09 -13.20 30.08
C LEU A 332 -21.88 -12.44 31.17
N ASP A 333 -22.32 -11.22 30.92
CA ASP A 333 -23.06 -10.40 31.90
C ASP A 333 -24.47 -10.04 31.38
N GLY A 334 -25.42 -10.99 31.45
CA GLY A 334 -26.80 -10.65 31.11
C GLY A 334 -27.78 -11.81 30.94
N LYS A 335 -28.22 -12.37 32.07
CA LYS A 335 -29.52 -13.01 32.35
C LYS A 335 -30.32 -13.59 31.15
N THR A 336 -30.31 -14.91 31.11
CA THR A 336 -31.31 -15.84 30.53
C THR A 336 -32.76 -15.33 30.44
N LYS A 337 -33.36 -15.48 29.25
CA LYS A 337 -34.71 -16.07 29.05
C LYS A 337 -34.75 -16.91 27.77
N PRO A 338 -35.36 -18.10 27.76
CA PRO A 338 -35.36 -18.99 26.60
C PRO A 338 -36.54 -18.68 25.68
N SER A 339 -36.30 -18.60 24.38
CA SER A 339 -37.32 -18.94 23.39
C SER A 339 -36.73 -19.88 22.35
N GLN A 340 -37.29 -21.08 22.28
CA GLN A 340 -37.04 -22.06 21.24
C GLN A 340 -37.63 -21.57 19.92
N LYS A 341 -36.85 -21.66 18.83
CA LYS A 341 -37.23 -22.40 17.62
C LYS A 341 -36.01 -22.58 16.69
N THR A 342 -35.65 -23.84 16.52
CA THR A 342 -34.67 -24.44 15.60
C THR A 342 -35.09 -24.32 14.13
N ARG A 343 -34.15 -23.96 13.24
CA ARG A 343 -33.65 -24.76 12.08
C ARG A 343 -32.94 -23.86 11.06
N GLY A 344 -31.74 -24.25 10.66
CA GLY A 344 -31.08 -23.72 9.46
C GLY A 344 -29.58 -23.48 9.59
N THR A 345 -28.79 -24.54 9.77
CA THR A 345 -27.33 -24.54 9.56
C THR A 345 -27.01 -24.35 8.08
N ARG A 346 -26.57 -23.14 7.69
CA ARG A 346 -25.66 -22.91 6.56
C ARG A 346 -24.70 -21.78 6.96
N GLY A 347 -23.41 -22.01 6.71
CA GLY A 347 -22.30 -21.19 7.19
C GLY A 347 -22.49 -19.71 6.89
N ALA A 348 -22.59 -18.91 7.95
CA ALA A 348 -22.49 -17.48 7.86
C ALA A 348 -21.00 -17.13 7.73
N SER A 349 -20.51 -17.02 6.49
CA SER A 349 -19.41 -16.08 6.27
C SER A 349 -19.91 -14.73 6.78
N SER A 350 -19.24 -14.18 7.79
CA SER A 350 -19.52 -12.83 8.24
C SER A 350 -19.20 -11.91 7.06
N ILE A 351 -20.21 -11.56 6.25
CA ILE A 351 -20.08 -10.52 5.24
C ILE A 351 -19.72 -9.26 6.02
N ALA A 352 -18.44 -8.88 5.98
CA ALA A 352 -17.98 -7.62 6.53
C ALA A 352 -18.86 -6.53 5.93
N ARG A 353 -19.46 -5.70 6.79
CA ARG A 353 -20.36 -4.65 6.33
C ARG A 353 -19.51 -3.64 5.57
N ARG A 354 -19.60 -3.68 4.24
CA ARG A 354 -18.89 -2.78 3.32
C ARG A 354 -19.01 -1.34 3.81
N LEU A 355 -17.88 -0.67 3.96
CA LEU A 355 -17.86 0.74 4.38
C LEU A 355 -18.44 1.60 3.25
N PRO A 356 -19.32 2.57 3.55
CA PRO A 356 -19.82 3.45 2.50
C PRO A 356 -18.72 4.45 2.10
N LEU A 357 -18.34 4.47 0.82
CA LEU A 357 -17.50 5.52 0.25
C LEU A 357 -18.38 6.68 -0.22
N ASN A 358 -17.96 7.91 0.08
CA ASN A 358 -18.62 9.09 -0.44
C ASN A 358 -18.23 9.29 -1.92
N THR A 359 -19.23 9.57 -2.76
CA THR A 359 -19.00 9.89 -4.18
C THR A 359 -18.35 11.25 -4.38
N LYS A 360 -18.48 12.15 -3.39
CA LYS A 360 -17.89 13.49 -3.35
C LYS A 360 -17.40 13.77 -1.91
N PRO A 361 -16.28 13.16 -1.49
CA PRO A 361 -15.71 13.44 -0.18
C PRO A 361 -15.35 14.93 -0.07
N PRO A 362 -15.37 15.50 1.15
CA PRO A 362 -14.94 16.87 1.36
C PRO A 362 -13.45 17.00 1.04
N SER A 363 -13.10 18.03 0.28
CA SER A 363 -11.70 18.36 0.00
C SER A 363 -10.98 18.77 1.28
N TRP A 364 -9.74 18.32 1.43
CA TRP A 364 -8.86 18.73 2.50
C TRP A 364 -8.12 20.00 2.07
N TYR A 365 -8.41 21.13 2.71
CA TYR A 365 -7.69 22.37 2.44
C TYR A 365 -6.56 22.56 3.44
N LEU A 366 -5.34 22.72 2.94
CA LEU A 366 -4.20 23.03 3.79
C LEU A 366 -4.30 24.45 4.33
N ASN A 367 -4.07 24.60 5.63
CA ASN A 367 -3.89 25.91 6.26
C ASN A 367 -2.41 26.27 6.27
N CYS A 368 -1.96 27.05 5.29
CA CYS A 368 -0.56 27.43 5.12
C CYS A 368 -0.45 28.91 4.71
N ASN A 369 0.75 29.47 4.82
CA ASN A 369 1.01 30.83 4.36
C ASN A 369 1.07 30.90 2.82
N ASN A 370 1.08 32.12 2.29
CA ASN A 370 1.06 32.35 0.84
C ASN A 370 2.29 31.81 0.11
N GLU A 371 3.45 31.77 0.76
CA GLU A 371 4.70 31.28 0.18
C GLU A 371 4.64 29.76 -0.04
N VAL A 372 4.25 29.01 0.99
CA VAL A 372 4.04 27.56 0.91
C VAL A 372 2.94 27.22 -0.09
N ALA A 373 1.84 27.99 -0.08
CA ALA A 373 0.76 27.81 -1.06
C ALA A 373 1.22 28.07 -2.51
N ALA A 374 2.10 29.05 -2.72
CA ALA A 374 2.66 29.36 -4.04
C ALA A 374 3.67 28.30 -4.49
N GLU A 375 4.44 27.73 -3.55
CA GLU A 375 5.36 26.62 -3.84
C GLU A 375 4.59 25.39 -4.29
N LEU A 376 3.65 24.90 -3.48
CA LEU A 376 2.85 23.70 -3.79
C LEU A 376 2.05 23.82 -5.10
N ARG A 377 1.77 25.02 -5.60
CA ARG A 377 1.13 25.21 -6.91
C ARG A 377 2.07 25.10 -8.10
N ARG A 378 3.36 25.34 -7.89
CA ARG A 378 4.40 25.22 -8.93
C ARG A 378 5.00 23.82 -8.97
N THR A 379 4.90 23.11 -7.88
CA THR A 379 5.36 21.73 -7.72
C THR A 379 4.41 20.74 -8.40
N THR A 380 4.97 19.66 -8.94
CA THR A 380 4.21 18.54 -9.54
C THR A 380 4.63 17.18 -8.96
N SER A 381 5.55 17.16 -8.00
CA SER A 381 6.00 15.98 -7.28
C SER A 381 6.62 16.38 -5.95
N PHE A 382 6.58 15.51 -4.96
CA PHE A 382 7.15 15.78 -3.65
C PHE A 382 8.21 14.74 -3.27
N SER A 383 9.20 15.16 -2.49
CA SER A 383 10.16 14.28 -1.81
C SER A 383 9.96 14.40 -0.31
N ASN A 384 9.97 13.28 0.41
CA ASN A 384 9.85 13.22 1.88
C ASN A 384 10.66 14.33 2.57
N LEU A 385 10.01 15.10 3.45
CA LEU A 385 10.67 16.19 4.20
C LEU A 385 11.10 15.74 5.57
N LEU A 386 10.30 14.86 6.18
CA LEU A 386 10.61 14.31 7.49
C LEU A 386 11.52 13.12 7.32
N LYS A 387 12.56 13.14 8.15
CA LYS A 387 13.42 12.01 8.40
C LYS A 387 12.96 11.39 9.71
N TRP A 388 13.27 10.12 9.95
CA TRP A 388 12.74 9.41 11.10
C TRP A 388 13.87 8.85 11.96
N GLU A 389 13.69 8.90 13.29
CA GLU A 389 14.54 8.26 14.28
C GLU A 389 13.71 7.34 15.18
N VAL A 390 14.34 6.33 15.76
CA VAL A 390 13.74 5.49 16.80
C VAL A 390 14.43 5.77 18.13
N ARG A 391 13.63 6.05 19.17
CA ARG A 391 14.12 6.26 20.54
C ARG A 391 13.11 5.69 21.54
N ASP A 392 13.60 4.90 22.50
CA ASP A 392 12.78 4.28 23.55
C ASP A 392 11.57 3.49 23.00
N GLY A 393 11.75 2.80 21.88
CA GLY A 393 10.68 2.04 21.22
C GLY A 393 9.60 2.90 20.54
N LEU A 394 9.85 4.20 20.35
CA LEU A 394 8.95 5.15 19.68
C LEU A 394 9.64 5.78 18.47
N ILE A 395 8.84 6.07 17.43
CA ILE A 395 9.31 6.69 16.18
C ILE A 395 9.07 8.19 16.25
N PHE A 396 10.12 8.99 16.02
CA PHE A 396 10.07 10.45 16.04
C PHE A 396 10.47 11.03 14.68
N PRO A 397 9.85 12.15 14.25
CA PRO A 397 10.35 12.91 13.12
C PRO A 397 11.56 13.75 13.54
N LEU A 398 12.61 13.70 12.73
CA LEU A 398 13.75 14.59 12.78
C LEU A 398 13.41 15.88 12.01
N LYS A 399 13.74 17.04 12.59
CA LYS A 399 13.63 18.31 11.83
C LYS A 399 14.62 18.26 10.67
N ALA A 400 14.13 18.46 9.45
CA ALA A 400 15.00 18.86 8.34
C ALA A 400 15.80 20.09 8.78
N ARG A 401 17.13 20.02 8.64
CA ARG A 401 18.05 21.10 9.02
C ARG A 401 17.81 22.37 8.22
#